data_AF-R6DV57-F1
#
_entry.id   AF-R6DV57-F1
#
_cell.length_a   1.000
_cell.length_b   1.000
_cell.length_c   1.000
_cell.angle_alpha   90.00
_cell.angle_beta   90.00
_cell.angle_gamma   90.00
#
_symmetry.space_group_name_H-M   'P 1'
#
loop_
_entity.id
_entity.type
_entity.pdbx_description
1 polymer ?
#
loop_
_entity_poly.entity_id
_entity_poly.type
_entity_poly.pdbx_seq_one_letter_code
_entity_poly.pdbx_strand_id
1 'polypeptide(L)'
;MLFGLGTFDIIDSFWSGMGTGLIAVGIVQTVRWVRYRGNSEFREKFDRSVNDERNRFISNKAWAWAGYISVLTGAACVIVFKVMGKDELSLFCSMAVCLLLVLYRVCYFVLNRKY
;
A
#
# COMPACT_ATOMS: atom_id res chain seq x y z
N MET A 1 -10.18 -27.97 5.08
CA MET A 1 -11.29 -28.01 4.10
C MET A 1 -12.16 -26.75 4.27
N LEU A 2 -11.58 -25.56 4.07
CA LEU A 2 -12.24 -24.25 4.27
C LEU A 2 -11.73 -23.22 3.24
N PHE A 3 -11.38 -23.69 2.04
CA PHE A 3 -10.98 -22.85 0.89
C PHE A 3 -11.95 -23.00 -0.30
N GLY A 4 -13.05 -23.74 -0.14
CA GLY A 4 -13.88 -24.20 -1.27
C GLY A 4 -15.37 -23.91 -1.20
N LEU A 5 -15.86 -23.13 -0.22
CA LEU A 5 -17.31 -22.90 -0.03
C LEU A 5 -17.67 -21.46 0.38
N GLY A 6 -16.79 -20.49 0.07
CA GLY A 6 -17.04 -19.06 0.26
C GLY A 6 -17.07 -18.25 -1.04
N THR A 7 -17.02 -18.92 -2.19
CA THR A 7 -17.07 -18.32 -3.54
C THR A 7 -18.52 -18.16 -4.03
N PHE A 8 -19.49 -18.07 -3.12
CA PHE A 8 -20.91 -17.90 -3.42
C PHE A 8 -21.32 -16.49 -3.01
N ASP A 9 -21.50 -15.61 -4.00
CA ASP A 9 -22.43 -14.47 -4.02
C ASP A 9 -22.54 -13.51 -2.82
N ILE A 10 -21.51 -13.38 -1.97
CA ILE A 10 -21.56 -12.51 -0.77
C ILE A 10 -20.42 -11.47 -0.76
N ILE A 11 -19.39 -11.64 -1.59
CA ILE A 11 -18.23 -10.75 -1.62
C ILE A 11 -18.31 -9.89 -2.88
N ASP A 12 -18.64 -8.60 -2.69
CA ASP A 12 -18.58 -7.58 -3.74
C ASP A 12 -17.27 -7.71 -4.55
N SER A 13 -17.34 -7.54 -5.87
CA SER A 13 -16.19 -7.64 -6.79
C SER A 13 -14.98 -6.83 -6.31
N PHE A 14 -15.25 -5.73 -5.60
CA PHE A 14 -14.28 -4.89 -4.91
C PHE A 14 -13.41 -5.63 -3.87
N TRP A 15 -14.03 -6.37 -2.94
CA TRP A 15 -13.33 -7.07 -1.86
C TRP A 15 -12.55 -8.29 -2.37
N SER A 16 -13.10 -8.97 -3.39
CA SER A 16 -12.40 -10.05 -4.10
C SER A 16 -11.14 -9.53 -4.82
N GLY A 17 -11.24 -8.37 -5.49
CA GLY A 17 -10.11 -7.72 -6.16
C GLY A 17 -9.00 -7.27 -5.21
N MET A 18 -9.36 -6.66 -4.07
CA MET A 18 -8.37 -6.28 -3.05
C MET A 18 -7.68 -7.50 -2.42
N GLY A 19 -8.45 -8.53 -2.07
CA GLY A 19 -7.91 -9.74 -1.43
C GLY A 19 -6.94 -10.50 -2.33
N THR A 20 -7.28 -10.66 -3.61
CA THR A 20 -6.41 -11.32 -4.59
C THR A 20 -5.11 -10.55 -4.84
N GLY A 21 -5.16 -9.21 -4.90
CA GLY A 21 -3.97 -8.37 -5.01
C GLY A 21 -3.00 -8.53 -3.83
N LEU A 22 -3.52 -8.54 -2.59
CA LEU A 22 -2.72 -8.75 -1.38
C LEU A 22 -2.09 -10.14 -1.34
N ILE A 23 -2.85 -11.17 -1.73
CA ILE A 23 -2.35 -12.55 -1.81
C ILE A 23 -1.23 -12.65 -2.85
N ALA A 24 -1.39 -12.07 -4.04
CA ALA A 24 -0.38 -12.08 -5.09
C ALA A 24 0.93 -11.41 -4.63
N VAL A 25 0.85 -10.24 -4.01
CA VAL A 25 2.02 -9.55 -3.44
C VAL A 25 2.67 -10.38 -2.33
N GLY A 26 1.87 -11.01 -1.46
CA GLY A 26 2.35 -11.91 -0.41
C GLY A 26 3.11 -13.12 -0.95
N ILE A 27 2.60 -13.74 -2.01
CA ILE A 27 3.27 -14.86 -2.70
C ILE A 27 4.60 -14.41 -3.28
N VAL A 28 4.64 -13.28 -4.00
CA VAL A 28 5.86 -12.73 -4.59
C VAL A 28 6.92 -12.45 -3.51
N GLN A 29 6.53 -11.86 -2.38
CA GLN A 29 7.45 -11.63 -1.27
C GLN A 29 7.96 -12.94 -0.66
N THR A 30 7.09 -13.92 -0.46
CA THR A 30 7.45 -15.23 0.10
C THR A 30 8.45 -15.96 -0.81
N VAL A 31 8.21 -15.98 -2.11
CA VAL A 31 9.12 -16.57 -3.10
C VAL A 31 10.48 -15.86 -3.10
N ARG A 32 10.49 -14.51 -3.02
CA ARG A 32 11.74 -13.74 -2.89
C ARG A 32 12.53 -14.12 -1.64
N TRP A 33 11.87 -14.30 -0.49
CA TRP A 33 12.51 -14.72 0.76
C TRP A 33 13.05 -16.16 0.71
N VAL A 34 12.32 -17.08 0.09
CA VAL A 34 12.80 -18.46 -0.12
C VAL A 34 14.06 -18.46 -1.00
N ARG A 35 14.06 -17.67 -2.08
CA ARG A 35 15.23 -17.53 -2.96
C ARG A 35 16.41 -16.85 -2.28
N TYR A 36 16.15 -15.86 -1.42
CA TYR A 36 17.16 -15.18 -0.60
C TYR A 36 17.84 -16.13 0.39
N ARG A 37 17.10 -17.07 1.00
CA ARG A 37 17.67 -18.07 1.91
C ARG A 37 18.46 -19.17 1.19
N GLY A 38 18.05 -19.54 -0.02
CA GLY A 38 18.64 -20.68 -0.76
C GLY A 38 19.84 -20.35 -1.65
N ASN A 39 20.09 -19.09 -2.01
CA ASN A 39 21.15 -18.71 -2.95
C ASN A 39 22.03 -17.59 -2.38
N SER A 40 23.26 -17.94 -1.97
CA SER A 40 24.25 -17.01 -1.39
C SER A 40 24.67 -15.90 -2.37
N GLU A 41 24.75 -16.19 -3.67
CA GLU A 41 25.13 -15.22 -4.69
C GLU A 41 24.02 -14.20 -4.93
N PHE A 42 22.75 -14.64 -4.89
CA PHE A 42 21.60 -13.75 -4.94
C PHE A 42 21.50 -12.89 -3.66
N ARG A 43 21.88 -13.46 -2.51
CA ARG A 43 21.89 -12.76 -1.22
C ARG A 43 22.87 -11.60 -1.22
N GLU A 44 24.12 -11.81 -1.62
CA GLU A 44 25.12 -10.73 -1.68
C GLU A 44 24.77 -9.63 -2.68
N LYS A 45 24.23 -10.00 -3.85
CA LYS A 45 23.76 -9.02 -4.85
C LYS A 45 22.56 -8.22 -4.33
N PHE A 46 21.65 -8.87 -3.61
CA PHE A 46 20.51 -8.22 -2.99
C PHE A 46 20.94 -7.29 -1.86
N ASP A 47 21.81 -7.73 -0.95
CA ASP A 47 22.32 -6.90 0.15
C ASP A 47 23.11 -5.70 -0.35
N ARG A 48 23.93 -5.85 -1.41
CA ARG A 48 24.60 -4.70 -2.05
C ARG A 48 23.62 -3.70 -2.65
N SER A 49 22.58 -4.17 -3.33
CA SER A 49 21.58 -3.29 -3.96
C SER A 49 20.63 -2.64 -2.95
N VAL A 50 20.36 -3.27 -1.81
CA VAL A 50 19.53 -2.72 -0.73
C VAL A 50 20.29 -1.71 0.13
N ASN A 51 21.57 -1.94 0.40
CA ASN A 51 22.39 -1.03 1.20
C ASN A 51 22.97 0.16 0.41
N ASP A 52 22.82 0.18 -0.92
CA ASP A 52 23.20 1.33 -1.74
C ASP A 52 22.34 2.56 -1.35
N GLU A 53 22.98 3.62 -0.86
CA GLU A 53 22.31 4.85 -0.40
C GLU A 53 21.39 5.43 -1.48
N ARG A 54 21.77 5.28 -2.75
CA ARG A 54 20.97 5.71 -3.90
C ARG A 54 19.64 4.97 -3.99
N ASN A 55 19.64 3.65 -3.79
CA ASN A 55 18.42 2.86 -3.85
C ASN A 55 17.49 3.20 -2.66
N ARG A 56 18.07 3.46 -1.48
CA ARG A 56 17.31 3.94 -0.31
C ARG A 56 16.69 5.31 -0.56
N PHE A 57 17.41 6.24 -1.19
CA PHE A 57 16.88 7.55 -1.56
C PHE A 57 15.74 7.45 -2.58
N ILE A 58 15.90 6.64 -3.64
CA ILE A 58 14.85 6.43 -4.64
C ILE A 58 13.61 5.80 -4.02
N SER A 59 13.77 4.81 -3.13
CA SER A 59 12.65 4.17 -2.43
C SER A 59 11.90 5.16 -1.55
N ASN A 60 12.60 5.97 -0.74
CA ASN A 60 11.98 6.99 0.09
C ASN A 60 11.22 8.03 -0.75
N LYS A 61 11.82 8.46 -1.87
CA LYS A 61 11.16 9.39 -2.80
C LYS A 61 9.91 8.75 -3.40
N ALA A 62 9.98 7.49 -3.84
CA ALA A 62 8.83 6.76 -4.38
C ALA A 62 7.68 6.65 -3.36
N TRP A 63 7.97 6.38 -2.08
CA TRP A 63 6.97 6.39 -1.02
C TRP A 63 6.35 7.77 -0.78
N ALA A 64 7.14 8.84 -0.86
CA ALA A 64 6.61 10.20 -0.78
C ALA A 64 5.67 10.52 -1.96
N TRP A 65 6.05 10.13 -3.19
CA TRP A 65 5.20 10.27 -4.37
C TRP A 65 3.92 9.43 -4.27
N ALA A 66 4.01 8.19 -3.78
CA ALA A 66 2.84 7.33 -3.57
C ALA A 66 1.86 7.95 -2.57
N GLY A 67 2.36 8.57 -1.49
CA GLY A 67 1.53 9.31 -0.54
C GLY A 67 0.86 10.54 -1.16
N TYR A 68 1.56 11.28 -2.03
CA TYR A 68 0.97 12.41 -2.73
C TYR A 68 -0.12 11.99 -3.72
N ILE A 69 0.14 10.94 -4.51
CA ILE A 69 -0.82 10.39 -5.46
C ILE A 69 -2.05 9.83 -4.73
N SER A 70 -1.88 9.14 -3.60
CA SER A 70 -3.01 8.58 -2.86
C SER A 70 -3.96 9.65 -2.31
N VAL A 71 -3.42 10.80 -1.85
CA VAL A 71 -4.23 11.94 -1.42
C VAL A 71 -4.98 12.55 -2.61
N LEU A 72 -4.33 12.73 -3.76
CA LEU A 72 -4.98 13.25 -4.97
C LEU A 72 -6.09 12.33 -5.47
N THR A 73 -5.83 11.03 -5.55
CA THR A 73 -6.84 10.03 -5.95
C THR A 73 -7.99 10.00 -4.95
N GLY A 74 -7.71 10.03 -3.64
CA GLY A 74 -8.73 10.11 -2.61
C GLY A 74 -9.62 11.36 -2.75
N ALA A 75 -9.03 12.53 -2.98
CA ALA A 75 -9.77 13.77 -3.21
C ALA A 75 -10.65 13.69 -4.48
N ALA A 76 -10.13 13.13 -5.56
CA ALA A 76 -10.91 12.90 -6.78
C ALA A 76 -12.10 11.95 -6.53
N CYS A 77 -11.88 10.85 -5.79
CA CYS A 77 -12.96 9.91 -5.41
C CYS A 77 -14.05 10.58 -4.58
N VAL A 78 -13.70 11.47 -3.64
CA VAL A 78 -14.69 12.23 -2.83
C VAL A 78 -15.61 13.05 -3.72
N ILE A 79 -15.05 13.77 -4.70
CA ILE A 79 -15.82 14.61 -5.64
C ILE A 79 -16.73 13.72 -6.49
N VAL A 80 -16.21 12.64 -7.06
CA VAL A 80 -16.99 11.71 -7.90
C VAL A 80 -18.15 11.10 -7.12
N PHE A 81 -17.91 10.59 -5.90
CA PHE A 81 -18.98 9.99 -5.10
C PHE A 81 -20.02 10.99 -4.64
N LYS A 82 -19.62 12.24 -4.40
CA LYS A 82 -20.54 13.33 -4.06
C LYS A 82 -21.46 13.69 -5.24
N VAL A 83 -20.91 13.75 -6.46
CA VAL A 83 -21.71 13.97 -7.69
C VAL A 83 -22.67 12.81 -7.96
N MET A 84 -22.28 11.57 -7.62
CA MET A 84 -23.13 10.39 -7.77
C MET A 84 -24.20 10.24 -6.67
N GLY A 85 -24.31 11.19 -5.73
CA GLY A 85 -25.27 11.14 -4.63
C GLY A 85 -25.01 10.02 -3.61
N LYS A 86 -23.79 9.46 -3.58
CA LYS A 86 -23.38 8.43 -2.63
C LYS A 86 -22.62 9.06 -1.47
N ASP A 87 -23.34 9.83 -0.65
CA ASP A 87 -22.76 10.65 0.41
C ASP A 87 -22.00 9.83 1.46
N GLU A 88 -22.44 8.61 1.79
CA GLU A 88 -21.75 7.73 2.73
C GLU A 88 -20.34 7.34 2.26
N LEU A 89 -20.18 7.00 0.98
CA LEU A 89 -18.88 6.66 0.39
C LEU A 89 -17.98 7.90 0.25
N SER A 90 -18.56 9.05 -0.07
CA SER A 90 -17.84 10.33 -0.09
C SER A 90 -17.32 10.70 1.31
N LEU A 91 -18.14 10.52 2.35
CA LEU A 91 -17.75 10.72 3.74
C LEU A 91 -16.62 9.77 4.13
N PHE A 92 -16.73 8.48 3.79
CA PHE A 92 -15.67 7.50 4.08
C PHE A 92 -14.34 7.86 3.41
N CYS A 93 -14.35 8.20 2.12
CA CYS A 93 -13.15 8.62 1.41
C CYS A 93 -12.54 9.91 1.97
N SER A 94 -13.37 10.89 2.37
CA SER A 94 -12.88 12.13 2.95
C SER A 94 -12.25 11.91 4.33
N MET A 95 -12.87 11.08 5.19
CA MET A 95 -12.28 10.67 6.46
C MET A 95 -10.95 9.94 6.27
N ALA A 96 -10.85 9.05 5.27
CA ALA A 96 -9.61 8.34 4.95
C ALA A 96 -8.48 9.31 4.54
N VAL A 97 -8.77 10.31 3.69
CA VAL A 97 -7.79 11.35 3.31
C VAL A 97 -7.40 12.20 4.52
N CYS A 98 -8.35 12.64 5.35
CA CYS A 98 -8.06 13.38 6.57
C CYS A 98 -7.16 12.58 7.52
N LEU A 99 -7.45 11.30 7.72
CA LEU A 99 -6.64 10.42 8.57
C LEU A 99 -5.22 10.27 8.03
N LEU A 100 -5.05 10.10 6.71
CA LEU A 100 -3.73 10.07 6.07
C LEU A 100 -2.92 11.35 6.32
N LEU A 101 -3.57 12.52 6.25
CA LEU A 101 -2.90 13.81 6.52
C LEU A 101 -2.51 13.98 8.00
N VAL A 102 -3.36 13.52 8.92
CA VAL A 102 -3.05 13.52 10.36
C VAL A 102 -1.87 12.58 10.65
N LEU A 103 -1.88 11.36 10.10
CA LEU A 103 -0.75 10.44 10.22
C LEU A 103 0.52 11.03 9.63
N TYR A 104 0.44 11.66 8.46
CA TYR A 104 1.57 12.36 7.87
C TYR A 104 2.13 13.43 8.81
N ARG A 105 1.27 14.24 9.44
CA ARG A 105 1.69 15.26 10.42
C ARG A 105 2.35 14.63 11.64
N VAL A 106 1.80 13.55 12.19
CA VAL A 106 2.39 12.84 13.34
C VAL A 106 3.75 12.26 12.97
N CYS A 107 3.84 11.56 11.84
CA CYS A 107 5.09 11.01 11.33
C CYS A 107 6.13 12.11 11.09
N TYR A 108 5.74 13.23 10.49
CA TYR A 108 6.60 14.37 10.27
C TYR A 108 7.10 14.96 11.59
N PHE A 109 6.22 15.13 12.58
CA PHE A 109 6.61 15.62 13.91
C PHE A 109 7.60 14.68 14.61
N VAL A 110 7.36 13.37 14.56
CA VAL A 110 8.27 12.36 15.13
C VAL A 110 9.63 12.38 14.42
N LEU A 111 9.64 12.48 13.09
CA LEU A 111 10.87 12.52 12.31
C LEU A 111 11.66 13.81 12.56
N ASN A 112 10.98 14.96 12.63
CA ASN A 112 11.57 16.27 12.93
C ASN A 112 12.08 16.42 14.37
N ARG A 113 11.73 15.49 15.26
CA ARG A 113 12.29 15.40 16.62
C ARG A 113 13.57 14.56 16.66
N LYS A 114 13.77 13.71 15.66
CA LYS A 114 14.86 12.72 15.60
C LYS A 114 16.00 13.15 14.66
N TYR A 115 15.68 13.90 13.63
CA TYR A 115 16.61 14.55 12.69
C TYR A 115 16.52 16.06 12.87
#